data_AF-A0A7J8NZU6-F1
#
_entry.id   AF-A0A7J8NZU6-F1
#
_cell.length_a   1.000
_cell.length_b   1.000
_cell.length_c   1.000
_cell.angle_alpha   90.00
_cell.angle_beta   90.00
_cell.angle_gamma   90.00
#
_symmetry.space_group_name_H-M   'P 1'
#
loop_
_entity.id
_entity.type
_entity.pdbx_description
1 polymer ?
#
loop_
_entity_poly.entity_id
_entity_poly.type
_entity_poly.pdbx_seq_one_letter_code
_entity_poly.pdbx_strand_id
1 'polypeptide(L)'
;MVLLEIVSGRRNFDVSADTNRKKFSVWAYEEFEKGNIEGIVDKKLRSKDVDMEQITRAIQVSFWCIQEQPSHRPMMGKVVQMLEGITDIERPPAPKAATEGSISGTSINVSSNISAFSTFAVSAPAPSSSSSLQTVGISPLASGMISSEKQSSSLIQPDMKC
;
A
#
# COMPACT_ATOMS: atom_id res chain seq x y z
N MET A 1 -5.18 -0.17 -5.26
CA MET A 1 -6.40 0.30 -5.95
C MET A 1 -6.59 -0.34 -7.32
N VAL A 2 -5.52 -0.60 -8.10
CA VAL A 2 -5.58 -1.23 -9.44
C VAL A 2 -6.34 -2.56 -9.47
N LEU A 3 -6.16 -3.43 -8.47
CA LEU A 3 -6.84 -4.74 -8.46
C LEU A 3 -8.37 -4.62 -8.56
N LEU A 4 -8.96 -3.65 -7.84
CA LEU A 4 -10.40 -3.40 -7.88
C LEU A 4 -10.84 -2.89 -9.26
N GLU A 5 -9.99 -2.14 -9.96
CA GLU A 5 -10.26 -1.66 -11.31
C GLU A 5 -10.21 -2.80 -12.35
N ILE A 6 -9.28 -3.74 -12.18
CA ILE A 6 -9.16 -4.92 -13.05
C ILE A 6 -10.41 -5.80 -12.97
N VAL A 7 -10.89 -6.11 -11.76
CA VAL A 7 -12.05 -6.99 -11.58
C VAL A 7 -13.37 -6.33 -11.99
N SER A 8 -13.46 -5.01 -11.89
CA SER A 8 -14.70 -4.27 -12.15
C SER A 8 -14.77 -3.65 -13.54
N GLY A 9 -13.64 -3.48 -14.23
CA GLY A 9 -13.56 -2.73 -15.48
C GLY A 9 -13.88 -1.23 -15.33
N ARG A 10 -13.91 -0.72 -14.09
CA ARG A 10 -14.28 0.67 -13.76
C ARG A 10 -13.12 1.39 -13.09
N ARG A 11 -13.01 2.70 -13.31
CA ARG A 11 -12.00 3.54 -12.65
C ARG A 11 -12.40 3.74 -11.17
N ASN A 12 -11.42 3.70 -10.26
CA ASN A 12 -11.69 3.73 -8.81
C ASN A 12 -12.31 5.06 -8.34
N PHE A 13 -11.90 6.16 -8.96
CA PHE A 13 -12.39 7.51 -8.66
C PHE A 13 -13.61 7.89 -9.51
N ASP A 14 -14.19 6.95 -10.25
CA ASP A 14 -15.42 7.22 -10.98
C ASP A 14 -16.55 7.49 -9.99
N VAL A 15 -17.21 8.63 -10.19
CA VAL A 15 -18.35 9.08 -9.40
C VAL A 15 -19.49 9.27 -10.38
N SER A 16 -20.37 8.28 -10.43
CA SER A 16 -21.53 8.23 -11.32
C SER A 16 -22.83 8.14 -10.53
N ALA A 17 -23.96 8.35 -11.22
CA ALA A 17 -25.28 8.09 -10.64
C ALA A 17 -25.41 6.64 -10.15
N ASP A 18 -24.80 5.69 -10.87
CA ASP A 18 -24.79 4.26 -10.55
C ASP A 18 -24.08 3.97 -9.22
N THR A 19 -23.06 4.76 -8.88
CA THR A 19 -22.33 4.68 -7.60
C THR A 19 -22.96 5.52 -6.47
N ASN A 20 -24.16 6.07 -6.68
CA ASN A 20 -24.83 7.00 -5.76
C ASN A 20 -23.95 8.20 -5.36
N ARG A 21 -23.19 8.75 -6.32
CA ARG A 21 -22.22 9.84 -6.11
C ARG A 21 -21.12 9.54 -5.08
N LYS A 22 -20.84 8.27 -4.80
CA LYS A 22 -19.71 7.84 -3.96
C LYS A 22 -18.53 7.46 -4.85
N LYS A 23 -17.33 7.44 -4.26
CA LYS A 23 -16.17 6.79 -4.91
C LYS A 23 -16.52 5.32 -5.15
N PHE A 24 -16.12 4.79 -6.30
CA PHE A 24 -16.39 3.40 -6.67
C PHE A 24 -15.94 2.41 -5.59
N SER A 25 -14.79 2.64 -4.94
CA SER A 25 -14.30 1.79 -3.84
C SER A 25 -15.25 1.68 -2.64
N VAL A 26 -15.96 2.76 -2.29
CA VAL A 26 -16.94 2.76 -1.19
C VAL A 26 -18.21 2.04 -1.60
N TRP A 27 -18.74 2.36 -2.78
CA TRP A 27 -19.92 1.70 -3.33
C TRP A 27 -19.71 0.19 -3.51
N ALA A 28 -18.54 -0.21 -4.04
CA ALA A 28 -18.20 -1.61 -4.24
C ALA A 28 -18.13 -2.37 -2.92
N TYR A 29 -17.66 -1.73 -1.85
CA TYR A 29 -17.65 -2.37 -0.53
C TYR A 29 -19.08 -2.56 0.00
N GLU A 30 -19.98 -1.59 -0.19
CA GLU A 30 -21.40 -1.74 0.19
C GLU A 30 -22.08 -2.89 -0.56
N GLU A 31 -21.81 -3.07 -1.85
CA GLU A 31 -22.32 -4.21 -2.62
C GLU A 31 -21.69 -5.53 -2.19
N PHE A 32 -20.39 -5.53 -1.87
CA PHE A 32 -19.71 -6.69 -1.29
C PHE A 32 -20.35 -7.08 0.05
N GLU A 33 -20.74 -6.10 0.86
CA GLU A 33 -21.36 -6.39 2.15
C GLU A 33 -22.72 -7.04 2.03
N LYS A 34 -23.49 -6.65 1.02
CA LYS A 34 -24.78 -7.25 0.66
C LYS A 34 -24.65 -8.62 -0.01
N GLY A 35 -23.43 -9.07 -0.32
CA GLY A 35 -23.17 -10.29 -1.07
C GLY A 35 -23.39 -10.16 -2.58
N ASN A 36 -23.60 -8.94 -3.10
CA ASN A 36 -23.79 -8.69 -4.53
C ASN A 36 -22.44 -8.57 -5.25
N ILE A 37 -21.66 -9.66 -5.24
CA ILE A 37 -20.35 -9.72 -5.90
C ILE A 37 -20.47 -9.46 -7.40
N GLU A 38 -21.48 -10.06 -8.03
CA GLU A 38 -21.73 -9.88 -9.46
C GLU A 38 -21.84 -8.40 -9.81
N GLY A 39 -22.60 -7.60 -9.05
CA GLY A 39 -22.76 -6.16 -9.24
C GLY A 39 -21.44 -5.37 -9.32
N ILE A 40 -20.38 -5.85 -8.69
CA ILE A 40 -19.05 -5.22 -8.67
C ILE A 40 -18.26 -5.57 -9.95
N VAL A 41 -18.41 -6.80 -10.42
CA VAL A 41 -17.61 -7.40 -11.50
C VAL A 41 -17.97 -6.85 -12.87
N ASP A 42 -16.96 -6.68 -13.73
CA ASP A 42 -17.14 -6.29 -15.14
C ASP A 42 -18.09 -7.25 -15.84
N LYS A 43 -19.10 -6.70 -16.53
CA LYS A 43 -20.07 -7.45 -17.33
C LYS A 43 -19.38 -8.36 -18.36
N LYS A 44 -18.21 -7.97 -18.89
CA LYS A 44 -17.43 -8.77 -19.85
C LYS A 44 -16.77 -10.00 -19.23
N LEU A 45 -16.54 -9.98 -17.92
CA LEU A 45 -16.03 -11.14 -17.18
C LEU A 45 -17.16 -12.10 -16.81
N ARG A 46 -18.38 -11.59 -16.53
CA ARG A 46 -19.56 -12.43 -16.24
C ARG A 46 -19.97 -13.34 -17.40
N SER A 47 -19.72 -12.92 -18.64
CA SER A 47 -20.01 -13.72 -19.83
C SER A 47 -18.97 -14.80 -20.11
N LYS A 48 -17.88 -14.85 -19.33
CA LYS A 48 -16.82 -15.84 -19.46
C LYS A 48 -16.95 -16.86 -18.31
N ASP A 49 -16.45 -18.06 -18.55
CA ASP A 49 -16.36 -19.13 -17.54
C ASP A 49 -15.22 -18.83 -16.56
N VAL A 50 -15.38 -17.76 -15.76
CA VAL A 50 -14.42 -17.33 -14.75
C VAL A 50 -14.83 -17.89 -13.40
N ASP A 51 -13.86 -18.39 -12.65
CA ASP A 51 -14.08 -18.84 -11.28
C ASP A 51 -14.50 -17.67 -10.37
N MET A 52 -15.76 -17.72 -9.92
CA MET A 52 -16.34 -16.71 -9.02
C MET A 52 -15.69 -16.70 -7.64
N GLU A 53 -15.09 -17.81 -7.21
CA GLU A 53 -14.36 -17.87 -5.95
C GLU A 53 -13.08 -17.04 -6.04
N GLN A 54 -12.31 -17.18 -7.12
CA GLN A 54 -11.14 -16.35 -7.39
C GLN A 54 -11.48 -14.86 -7.49
N ILE A 55 -12.59 -14.52 -8.13
CA ILE A 55 -13.08 -13.13 -8.20
C ILE A 55 -13.40 -12.61 -6.80
N THR A 56 -14.12 -13.40 -5.99
CA THR A 56 -14.48 -13.01 -4.63
C THR A 56 -13.23 -12.78 -3.78
N ARG A 57 -12.24 -13.68 -3.87
CA ARG A 57 -10.94 -13.51 -3.21
C ARG A 57 -10.24 -12.23 -3.67
N ALA A 58 -10.16 -11.99 -4.98
CA ALA A 58 -9.54 -10.78 -5.52
C ALA A 58 -10.21 -9.50 -5.01
N ILE A 59 -11.54 -9.50 -4.90
CA ILE A 59 -12.30 -8.38 -4.33
C ILE A 59 -11.96 -8.18 -2.84
N GLN A 60 -11.95 -9.25 -2.03
CA GLN A 60 -11.58 -9.16 -0.62
C GLN A 60 -10.14 -8.65 -0.42
N VAL A 61 -9.18 -9.19 -1.17
CA VAL A 61 -7.78 -8.72 -1.16
C VAL A 61 -7.72 -7.24 -1.52
N SER A 62 -8.50 -6.82 -2.53
CA SER A 62 -8.50 -5.42 -2.97
C SER A 62 -8.94 -4.49 -1.85
N PHE A 63 -9.92 -4.87 -1.03
CA PHE A 63 -10.38 -4.07 0.11
C PHE A 63 -9.35 -4.01 1.24
N TRP A 64 -8.65 -5.11 1.54
CA TRP A 64 -7.51 -5.09 2.48
C TRP A 64 -6.40 -4.14 2.01
N CYS A 65 -6.12 -4.09 0.70
CA CYS A 65 -5.04 -3.27 0.16
C CYS A 65 -5.34 -1.76 0.16
N ILE A 66 -6.61 -1.35 0.17
CA ILE A 66 -7.02 0.06 0.08
C ILE A 66 -7.35 0.68 1.43
N GLN A 67 -7.10 -0.02 2.53
CA GLN A 67 -7.33 0.49 3.87
C GLN A 67 -6.58 1.80 4.11
N GLU A 68 -7.21 2.75 4.80
CA GLU A 68 -6.58 4.04 5.07
C GLU A 68 -5.30 3.87 5.90
N GLN A 69 -5.39 3.05 6.96
CA GLN A 69 -4.26 2.77 7.84
C GLN A 69 -3.27 1.80 7.16
N PRO A 70 -1.99 2.19 6.99
CA PRO A 70 -0.98 1.32 6.39
C PRO A 70 -0.75 0.02 7.16
N SER A 71 -0.92 0.05 8.49
CA SER A 71 -0.77 -1.13 9.36
C SER A 71 -1.79 -2.22 9.10
N HIS A 72 -2.94 -1.88 8.51
CA HIS A 72 -3.96 -2.87 8.13
C HIS A 72 -3.72 -3.45 6.74
N ARG A 73 -2.82 -2.84 5.94
CA ARG A 73 -2.54 -3.32 4.58
C ARG A 73 -1.61 -4.54 4.66
N PRO A 74 -1.97 -5.67 4.06
CA PRO A 74 -1.07 -6.81 4.00
C PRO A 74 0.18 -6.50 3.17
N MET A 75 1.30 -7.10 3.54
CA MET A 75 2.53 -7.06 2.74
C MET A 75 2.31 -7.69 1.37
N MET A 76 3.02 -7.24 0.33
CA MET A 76 2.81 -7.76 -1.03
C MET A 76 3.01 -9.28 -1.16
N GLY A 77 3.95 -9.89 -0.41
CA GLY A 77 4.08 -11.35 -0.39
C GLY A 77 2.82 -12.05 0.14
N LYS A 78 2.17 -11.47 1.16
CA LYS A 78 0.90 -11.98 1.69
C LYS A 78 -0.25 -11.78 0.71
N VAL A 79 -0.30 -10.62 0.03
CA VAL A 79 -1.28 -10.34 -1.03
C VAL A 79 -1.24 -11.42 -2.11
N VAL A 80 -0.05 -11.83 -2.55
CA VAL A 80 0.10 -12.92 -3.54
C VAL A 80 -0.43 -14.24 -3.00
N GLN A 81 -0.05 -14.63 -1.78
CA GLN A 81 -0.56 -15.86 -1.14
C GLN A 81 -2.09 -15.87 -1.01
N MET A 82 -2.70 -14.73 -0.69
CA MET A 82 -4.16 -14.59 -0.61
C MET A 82 -4.81 -14.76 -1.99
N LEU A 83 -4.22 -14.19 -3.05
CA LEU A 83 -4.73 -14.32 -4.42
C LEU A 83 -4.57 -15.75 -4.96
N GLU A 84 -3.46 -16.42 -4.65
CA GLU A 84 -3.21 -17.82 -5.02
C GLU A 84 -4.10 -18.79 -4.24
N GLY A 85 -4.74 -18.34 -3.15
CA GLY A 85 -5.60 -19.19 -2.30
C GLY A 85 -4.81 -20.05 -1.32
N ILE A 86 -3.54 -19.71 -1.07
CA ILE A 86 -2.67 -20.38 -0.09
C ILE A 86 -3.07 -19.99 1.34
N THR A 87 -3.63 -18.79 1.52
CA THR A 87 -4.15 -18.33 2.81
C THR A 87 -5.60 -17.93 2.67
N ASP A 88 -6.40 -18.36 3.64
CA ASP A 88 -7.74 -17.83 3.88
C ASP A 88 -7.73 -16.32 4.15
N ILE A 89 -8.81 -15.68 3.72
CA ILE A 89 -8.97 -14.23 3.79
C ILE A 89 -10.11 -13.92 4.74
N GLU A 90 -9.78 -13.29 5.86
CA GLU A 90 -10.80 -12.71 6.72
C GLU A 90 -11.52 -11.55 6.03
N ARG A 91 -12.74 -11.27 6.47
CA ARG A 91 -13.54 -10.19 5.90
C ARG A 91 -12.83 -8.84 6.13
N PRO A 92 -12.52 -8.09 5.07
CA PRO A 92 -11.84 -6.79 5.20
C PRO A 92 -12.76 -5.77 5.86
N PRO A 93 -12.21 -4.79 6.61
CA PRO A 93 -13.00 -3.68 7.14
C PRO A 93 -13.40 -2.70 6.03
N ALA A 94 -14.43 -1.88 6.30
CA ALA A 94 -14.94 -0.89 5.36
C ALA A 94 -13.88 0.17 5.02
N PRO A 95 -13.65 0.46 3.72
CA PRO A 95 -12.91 1.65 3.31
C PRO A 95 -13.60 2.90 3.86
N LYS A 96 -12.84 3.84 4.41
CA LYS A 96 -13.41 5.10 4.87
C LYS A 96 -13.98 5.86 3.68
N ALA A 97 -15.29 6.13 3.70
CA ALA A 97 -15.86 7.20 2.89
C ALA A 97 -15.18 8.49 3.36
N ALA A 98 -14.67 9.30 2.42
CA ALA A 98 -14.20 10.63 2.77
C ALA A 98 -15.40 11.39 3.33
N THR A 99 -15.49 11.48 4.65
CA THR A 99 -16.33 12.48 5.29
C THR A 99 -15.73 13.80 4.87
N GLU A 100 -16.36 14.51 3.93
CA GLU A 100 -16.07 15.93 3.76
C GLU A 100 -16.16 16.54 5.15
N GLY A 101 -15.07 17.18 5.57
CA GLY A 101 -14.95 17.70 6.92
C GLY A 101 -16.13 18.62 7.19
N SER A 102 -17.11 18.11 7.94
CA SER A 102 -17.85 18.96 8.85
C SER A 102 -16.80 19.45 9.84
N ILE A 103 -16.19 20.60 9.52
CA ILE A 103 -15.62 21.46 10.53
C ILE A 103 -16.82 21.80 11.41
N SER A 104 -17.07 20.97 12.42
CA SER A 104 -17.87 21.38 13.56
C SER A 104 -17.07 22.52 14.16
N GLY A 105 -17.47 23.74 13.79
CA GLY A 105 -16.88 24.97 14.26
C GLY A 105 -17.01 25.02 15.77
N THR A 106 -16.00 24.54 16.47
CA THR A 106 -15.78 24.94 17.85
C THR A 106 -15.18 26.33 17.75
N SER A 107 -16.00 27.34 18.01
CA SER A 107 -15.56 28.73 18.11
C SER A 107 -14.45 28.83 19.14
N ILE A 108 -13.21 28.98 18.69
CA ILE A 108 -12.13 29.50 19.52
C ILE A 108 -12.43 30.99 19.74
N ASN A 109 -12.84 31.33 20.94
CA ASN A 109 -12.99 32.71 21.38
C ASN A 109 -11.60 33.38 21.37
N VAL A 110 -11.24 34.06 20.28
CA VAL A 110 -10.06 34.92 20.24
C VAL A 110 -10.38 36.17 21.04
N SER A 111 -9.98 36.17 22.31
CA SER A 111 -9.89 37.41 23.08
C SER A 111 -8.67 38.18 22.58
N SER A 112 -8.93 39.23 21.80
CA SER A 112 -7.93 40.16 21.29
C SER A 112 -7.29 40.94 22.43
N ASN A 113 -6.02 40.65 22.73
CA ASN A 113 -5.14 41.63 23.38
C ASN A 113 -4.22 42.21 22.30
N ILE A 114 -4.62 43.38 21.77
CA ILE A 114 -3.79 44.20 20.89
C ILE A 114 -2.83 44.99 21.78
N SER A 115 -1.53 44.69 21.70
CA SER A 115 -0.45 45.62 22.07
C SER A 115 0.58 45.61 20.94
N ALA A 116 0.45 46.52 19.98
CA ALA A 116 1.19 47.79 19.96
C ALA A 116 2.69 47.63 19.66
N PHE A 117 2.99 47.65 18.35
CA PHE A 117 4.11 48.28 17.63
C PHE A 117 5.57 48.29 18.14
N SER A 118 6.44 48.07 17.14
CA SER A 118 7.84 48.56 16.97
C SER A 118 8.95 47.59 17.42
N THR A 119 10.03 47.31 16.69
CA THR A 119 10.77 48.09 15.66
C THR A 119 11.56 47.14 14.75
N PHE A 120 11.75 47.52 13.48
CA PHE A 120 12.59 46.83 12.50
C PHE A 120 14.06 46.73 12.92
N ALA A 121 14.70 45.58 12.63
CA ALA A 121 16.15 45.51 12.45
C ALA A 121 16.49 44.44 11.40
N VAL A 122 16.92 44.91 10.23
CA VAL A 122 17.61 44.11 9.21
C VAL A 122 19.08 44.00 9.62
N SER A 123 19.65 42.80 9.65
CA SER A 123 21.07 42.51 9.35
C SER A 123 21.33 40.98 9.26
N ALA A 124 21.96 40.55 8.16
CA ALA A 124 22.36 39.17 7.79
C ALA A 124 23.70 38.74 8.46
N PRO A 125 24.43 37.67 8.04
CA PRO A 125 24.12 36.33 7.48
C PRO A 125 24.69 35.18 8.36
N ALA A 126 24.55 33.93 7.90
CA ALA A 126 24.96 32.68 8.57
C ALA A 126 26.48 32.52 8.83
N PRO A 127 26.90 31.76 9.88
CA PRO A 127 28.21 31.15 9.93
C PRO A 127 28.18 29.69 9.47
N SER A 128 28.96 29.40 8.43
CA SER A 128 29.47 28.08 8.12
C SER A 128 30.49 27.65 9.17
N SER A 129 30.53 26.36 9.50
CA SER A 129 31.67 25.76 10.20
C SER A 129 32.00 24.40 9.59
N SER A 130 33.12 24.40 8.88
CA SER A 130 33.83 23.27 8.29
C SER A 130 35.05 22.93 9.14
N SER A 131 35.32 21.65 9.38
CA SER A 131 36.67 21.11 9.65
C SER A 131 36.55 19.57 9.58
N SER A 132 36.98 18.86 8.53
CA SER A 132 38.35 18.53 8.09
C SER A 132 39.25 17.91 9.17
N LEU A 133 39.45 16.60 9.09
CA LEU A 133 40.66 15.92 9.58
C LEU A 133 41.11 14.95 8.48
N GLN A 134 42.35 15.16 8.03
CA GLN A 134 42.96 14.53 6.86
C GLN A 134 43.76 13.27 7.21
N THR A 135 43.82 12.42 6.18
CA THR A 135 44.58 11.20 5.97
C THR A 135 46.10 11.40 5.96
N VAL A 136 46.84 10.42 6.48
CA VAL A 136 48.19 10.00 6.03
C VAL A 136 48.18 8.46 6.17
N GLY A 137 48.39 7.59 5.18
CA GLY A 137 48.85 7.70 3.81
C GLY A 137 50.06 6.79 3.60
N ILE A 138 49.89 5.50 3.24
CA ILE A 138 50.94 4.66 2.62
C ILE A 138 50.29 3.57 1.74
N SER A 139 50.53 3.61 0.42
CA SER A 139 50.35 2.51 -0.57
C SER A 139 51.71 1.77 -0.73
N PRO A 140 51.92 0.64 -1.45
CA PRO A 140 51.21 0.22 -2.68
C PRO A 140 51.16 -1.30 -3.04
N LEU A 141 50.56 -1.57 -4.22
CA LEU A 141 50.97 -2.54 -5.25
C LEU A 141 50.61 -4.05 -5.17
N ALA A 142 50.18 -4.55 -6.34
CA ALA A 142 50.41 -5.88 -6.96
C ALA A 142 49.29 -6.95 -6.96
N SER A 143 48.83 -7.22 -8.20
CA SER A 143 48.74 -8.55 -8.86
C SER A 143 47.70 -9.61 -8.44
N GLY A 144 46.77 -9.91 -9.36
CA GLY A 144 46.77 -11.16 -10.14
C GLY A 144 46.19 -12.47 -9.57
N MET A 145 45.33 -13.10 -10.40
CA MET A 145 44.94 -14.53 -10.50
C MET A 145 43.98 -15.15 -9.45
N ILE A 146 42.82 -15.65 -9.90
CA ILE A 146 42.48 -17.07 -10.19
C ILE A 146 42.76 -17.99 -8.99
N SER A 147 41.70 -18.48 -8.32
CA SER A 147 41.33 -19.91 -8.37
C SER A 147 40.11 -20.24 -7.52
N SER A 148 39.40 -21.25 -8.02
CA SER A 148 38.30 -21.98 -7.39
C SER A 148 38.75 -22.76 -6.16
N GLU A 149 37.84 -22.99 -5.22
CA GLU A 149 37.76 -24.27 -4.52
C GLU A 149 36.32 -24.76 -4.44
N LYS A 150 36.21 -26.07 -4.60
CA LYS A 150 35.05 -26.93 -4.80
C LYS A 150 35.11 -28.00 -3.71
N GLN A 151 33.97 -28.67 -3.52
CA GLN A 151 33.72 -29.90 -2.73
C GLN A 151 33.53 -29.69 -1.22
N SER A 152 32.65 -30.42 -0.54
CA SER A 152 32.20 -31.78 -0.85
C SER A 152 30.75 -32.06 -0.43
N SER A 153 30.10 -32.83 -1.29
CA SER A 153 28.83 -33.55 -1.12
C SER A 153 28.98 -34.74 -0.17
N SER A 154 27.87 -35.17 0.43
CA SER A 154 27.66 -36.56 0.84
C SER A 154 26.24 -37.02 0.47
N LEU A 155 26.17 -37.88 -0.53
CA LEU A 155 25.04 -38.75 -0.87
C LEU A 155 24.93 -39.87 0.18
N ILE A 156 23.72 -40.39 0.41
CA ILE A 156 23.33 -41.82 0.31
C ILE A 156 21.83 -41.93 0.67
N GLN A 157 20.99 -42.19 -0.34
CA GLN A 157 19.73 -42.95 -0.26
C GLN A 157 20.05 -44.44 -0.52
N PRO A 158 19.08 -45.38 -0.62
CA PRO A 158 17.86 -45.69 0.16
C PRO A 158 17.88 -47.18 0.61
N ASP A 159 16.90 -47.68 1.37
CA ASP A 159 16.38 -49.04 1.13
C ASP A 159 14.98 -49.27 1.70
N MET A 160 14.25 -50.14 1.01
CA MET A 160 12.85 -50.49 1.10
C MET A 160 12.77 -51.94 1.58
N LYS A 161 12.00 -52.27 2.63
CA LYS A 161 11.64 -53.68 2.87
C LYS A 161 10.37 -53.89 3.69
N CYS A 162 9.46 -54.64 3.05
CA CYS A 162 8.42 -55.56 3.53
C CYS A 162 7.34 -55.05 4.49
#